data_AF-A0A183BMK4-F1
#
_entry.id   AF-A0A183BMK4-F1
#
_cell.length_a   1.000
_cell.length_b   1.000
_cell.length_c   1.000
_cell.angle_alpha   90.00
_cell.angle_beta   90.00
_cell.angle_gamma   90.00
#
_symmetry.space_group_name_H-M   'P 1'
#
loop_
_entity.id
_entity.type
_entity.pdbx_description
1 polymer ?
#
loop_
_entity_poly.entity_id
_entity_poly.type
_entity_poly.pdbx_seq_one_letter_code
_entity_poly.pdbx_strand_id
1 'polypeptide(L)'
;MELELESIKWMKEEMKEMKQYMEGMKDMKQLKDELKDVKQLKEEMEGMKQYMEEMKQSMEEMHELHKIECEKYTLQTKIVELGQKQQKSVHEKMGTNQKKQQQSIDQLRINYSAILVYKCREKTKQMELELESIKWMKEEMKEIMKQLKDELKDVKQLKEEMEGMKQYMEEMKQSMEEMHELHKIECEKYTLQTKIVELGQKQQKSVHEKMGTNQKKQQQSIDQLQKSFAKLSDGQKENGENFGSIGTVSWLERTNPSKQMEPVVSHKDLALFGTERLIAQHTGIAPANRSLLAEWPIPKNHFGIFFFEVNIVKKQKHLAGIAIGLAPKQIPLGDFVGCYEGTYAYQSNGTFWGHDVEGCSNDGRPCINGKPAFEEGDVIGCGVNLATHQIIYTKNGQRLDTANMFVTYADLCPCVTLYHTDDKIEANFGPSDPGISGPEGILGLPGAKGEPGLVRVPGLPGTSGVCPENCAPPAERQTTNEQLVPLINKQLKSIEWTLNNLSKKVAEELGQIHERLTKLEGAQLGKEE
;
A
#
# COMPACT_ATOMS: atom_id res chain seq x y z
N MET A 1 -179.61 17.33 72.62
CA MET A 1 -179.36 17.95 71.31
C MET A 1 -178.26 19.01 71.37
N GLU A 2 -178.46 20.19 71.96
CA GLU A 2 -177.47 21.28 71.88
C GLU A 2 -176.06 20.90 72.40
N LEU A 3 -175.97 20.31 73.60
CA LEU A 3 -174.71 19.83 74.18
C LEU A 3 -173.98 18.77 73.33
N GLU A 4 -174.72 17.94 72.60
CA GLU A 4 -174.15 16.93 71.69
C GLU A 4 -173.60 17.60 70.41
N LEU A 5 -174.29 18.62 69.92
CA LEU A 5 -173.90 19.38 68.74
C LEU A 5 -172.65 20.25 69.01
N GLU A 6 -172.49 20.75 70.24
CA GLU A 6 -171.25 21.39 70.72
C GLU A 6 -170.06 20.40 70.71
N SER A 7 -170.28 19.19 71.24
CA SER A 7 -169.26 18.13 71.31
C SER A 7 -168.82 17.68 69.91
N ILE A 8 -169.75 17.64 68.95
CA ILE A 8 -169.46 17.32 67.54
C ILE A 8 -168.66 18.44 66.85
N LYS A 9 -168.90 19.72 67.17
CA LYS A 9 -168.03 20.82 66.69
C LYS A 9 -166.60 20.66 67.21
N TRP A 10 -166.46 20.37 68.51
CA TRP A 10 -165.16 20.23 69.16
C TRP A 10 -164.32 19.11 68.54
N MET A 11 -164.86 17.88 68.46
CA MET A 11 -164.18 16.74 67.80
C MET A 11 -163.84 17.01 66.32
N LYS A 12 -164.65 17.80 65.62
CA LYS A 12 -164.42 18.13 64.20
C LYS A 12 -163.22 19.07 64.02
N GLU A 13 -163.01 19.99 64.95
CA GLU A 13 -161.86 20.91 64.91
C GLU A 13 -160.58 20.23 65.46
N GLU A 14 -160.70 19.34 66.45
CA GLU A 14 -159.59 18.48 66.91
C GLU A 14 -159.08 17.56 65.77
N MET A 15 -159.99 16.95 64.98
CA MET A 15 -159.61 16.20 63.76
C MET A 15 -158.95 17.07 62.68
N LYS A 16 -159.19 18.38 62.67
CA LYS A 16 -158.62 19.33 61.71
C LYS A 16 -157.19 19.71 62.10
N GLU A 17 -156.93 19.89 63.40
CA GLU A 17 -155.56 20.01 63.95
C GLU A 17 -154.77 18.71 63.73
N MET A 18 -155.37 17.54 64.03
CA MET A 18 -154.76 16.24 63.76
C MET A 18 -154.42 16.05 62.26
N LYS A 19 -155.26 16.57 61.35
CA LYS A 19 -154.97 16.56 59.92
C LYS A 19 -153.77 17.46 59.57
N GLN A 20 -153.68 18.67 60.13
CA GLN A 20 -152.49 19.53 59.94
C GLN A 20 -151.22 18.83 60.45
N TYR A 21 -151.30 18.11 61.56
CA TYR A 21 -150.19 17.32 62.10
C TYR A 21 -149.75 16.19 61.14
N MET A 22 -150.69 15.52 60.46
CA MET A 22 -150.37 14.53 59.42
C MET A 22 -149.84 15.16 58.12
N GLU A 23 -150.25 16.37 57.77
CA GLU A 23 -149.69 17.13 56.65
C GLU A 23 -148.21 17.47 56.94
N GLY A 24 -147.90 18.04 58.12
CA GLY A 24 -146.53 18.37 58.53
C GLY A 24 -145.59 17.15 58.69
N MET A 25 -146.12 15.95 58.92
CA MET A 25 -145.33 14.71 58.86
C MET A 25 -144.91 14.33 57.43
N LYS A 26 -145.59 14.81 56.39
CA LYS A 26 -145.14 14.67 54.98
C LYS A 26 -143.99 15.63 54.72
N ASP A 27 -144.11 16.88 55.16
CA ASP A 27 -143.07 17.91 55.00
C ASP A 27 -141.77 17.49 55.70
N MET A 28 -141.88 16.93 56.92
CA MET A 28 -140.74 16.34 57.64
C MET A 28 -140.10 15.16 56.90
N LYS A 29 -140.89 14.37 56.15
CA LYS A 29 -140.36 13.29 55.31
C LYS A 29 -139.62 13.85 54.09
N GLN A 30 -140.19 14.84 53.41
CA GLN A 30 -139.53 15.51 52.28
C GLN A 30 -138.20 16.13 52.71
N LEU A 31 -138.17 16.88 53.81
CA LEU A 31 -136.94 17.45 54.39
C LEU A 31 -135.87 16.38 54.72
N LYS A 32 -136.29 15.16 55.09
CA LYS A 32 -135.37 14.05 55.37
C LYS A 32 -134.76 13.47 54.09
N ASP A 33 -135.52 13.42 53.00
CA ASP A 33 -135.05 12.95 51.71
C ASP A 33 -134.15 14.03 51.05
N GLU A 34 -134.52 15.31 51.11
CA GLU A 34 -133.66 16.45 50.70
C GLU A 34 -132.33 16.48 51.49
N LEU A 35 -132.36 16.22 52.80
CA LEU A 35 -131.17 16.12 53.64
C LEU A 35 -130.26 14.93 53.25
N LYS A 36 -130.80 13.90 52.59
CA LYS A 36 -130.02 12.78 52.05
C LYS A 36 -129.30 13.21 50.77
N ASP A 37 -129.98 13.93 49.89
CA ASP A 37 -129.39 14.43 48.65
C ASP A 37 -128.31 15.50 48.92
N VAL A 38 -128.49 16.35 49.94
CA VAL A 38 -127.45 17.27 50.43
C VAL A 38 -126.21 16.53 50.98
N LYS A 39 -126.36 15.32 51.54
CA LYS A 39 -125.21 14.49 51.94
C LYS A 39 -124.50 13.88 50.75
N GLN A 40 -125.25 13.35 49.79
CA GLN A 40 -124.72 12.82 48.52
C GLN A 40 -123.87 13.89 47.80
N LEU A 41 -124.42 15.11 47.62
CA LEU A 41 -123.71 16.24 47.04
C LEU A 41 -122.46 16.67 47.83
N LYS A 42 -122.47 16.50 49.17
CA LYS A 42 -121.29 16.76 50.00
C LYS A 42 -120.18 15.74 49.77
N GLU A 43 -120.54 14.46 49.66
CA GLU A 43 -119.59 13.38 49.38
C GLU A 43 -118.98 13.52 47.97
N GLU A 44 -119.79 13.92 46.98
CA GLU A 44 -119.34 14.25 45.63
C GLU A 44 -118.41 15.47 45.59
N MET A 45 -118.72 16.54 46.34
CA MET A 45 -117.80 17.68 46.50
C MET A 45 -116.47 17.30 47.15
N GLU A 46 -116.46 16.38 48.12
CA GLU A 46 -115.22 15.94 48.76
C GLU A 46 -114.35 15.10 47.81
N GLY A 47 -114.97 14.22 47.01
CA GLY A 47 -114.30 13.52 45.91
C GLY A 47 -113.74 14.48 44.85
N MET A 48 -114.47 15.54 44.50
CA MET A 48 -113.98 16.57 43.58
C MET A 48 -112.79 17.37 44.14
N LYS A 49 -112.75 17.64 45.46
CA LYS A 49 -111.56 18.24 46.10
C LYS A 49 -110.35 17.30 46.02
N GLN A 50 -110.53 16.02 46.33
CA GLN A 50 -109.45 15.04 46.25
C GLN A 50 -108.87 14.99 44.83
N TYR A 51 -109.73 14.92 43.81
CA TYR A 51 -109.33 14.97 42.41
C TYR A 51 -108.57 16.26 42.04
N MET A 52 -108.99 17.43 42.56
CA MET A 52 -108.27 18.69 42.34
C MET A 52 -106.88 18.71 43.00
N GLU A 53 -106.72 18.12 44.19
CA GLU A 53 -105.39 18.06 44.86
C GLU A 53 -104.47 17.04 44.19
N GLU A 54 -104.99 15.88 43.75
CA GLU A 54 -104.26 14.90 42.92
C GLU A 54 -103.80 15.52 41.58
N MET A 55 -104.69 16.25 40.90
CA MET A 55 -104.36 16.97 39.67
C MET A 55 -103.32 18.08 39.89
N LYS A 56 -103.37 18.77 41.05
CA LYS A 56 -102.39 19.77 41.45
C LYS A 56 -101.02 19.14 41.73
N GLN A 57 -100.96 18.03 42.47
CA GLN A 57 -99.71 17.28 42.69
C GLN A 57 -99.09 16.81 41.37
N SER A 58 -99.92 16.29 40.44
CA SER A 58 -99.45 15.90 39.11
C SER A 58 -98.90 17.07 38.28
N MET A 59 -99.46 18.28 38.41
CA MET A 59 -98.88 19.49 37.80
C MET A 59 -97.56 19.93 38.45
N GLU A 60 -97.43 19.81 39.78
CA GLU A 60 -96.18 20.11 40.50
C GLU A 60 -95.06 19.12 40.10
N GLU A 61 -95.36 17.82 39.98
CA GLU A 61 -94.45 16.80 39.45
C GLU A 61 -94.05 17.06 37.98
N MET A 62 -95.03 17.39 37.12
CA MET A 62 -94.79 17.69 35.72
C MET A 62 -93.88 18.92 35.55
N HIS A 63 -94.06 19.95 36.37
CA HIS A 63 -93.23 21.15 36.37
C HIS A 63 -91.79 20.85 36.76
N GLU A 64 -91.56 20.06 37.81
CA GLU A 64 -90.21 19.71 38.25
C GLU A 64 -89.52 18.75 37.27
N LEU A 65 -90.25 17.82 36.63
CA LEU A 65 -89.75 17.02 35.52
C LEU A 65 -89.33 17.89 34.31
N HIS A 66 -90.14 18.88 33.95
CA HIS A 66 -89.82 19.80 32.85
C HIS A 66 -88.56 20.62 33.14
N LYS A 67 -88.41 21.11 34.37
CA LYS A 67 -87.19 21.81 34.84
C LYS A 67 -85.95 20.91 34.76
N ILE A 68 -86.03 19.66 35.24
CA ILE A 68 -84.95 18.66 35.12
C ILE A 68 -84.59 18.43 33.65
N GLU A 69 -85.56 18.40 32.74
CA GLU A 69 -85.31 18.27 31.31
C GLU A 69 -84.62 19.51 30.70
N CYS A 70 -85.02 20.73 31.09
CA CYS A 70 -84.31 21.95 30.71
C CYS A 70 -82.85 21.98 31.21
N GLU A 71 -82.60 21.53 32.44
CA GLU A 71 -81.25 21.39 32.99
C GLU A 71 -80.42 20.34 32.24
N LYS A 72 -81.02 19.18 31.94
CA LYS A 72 -80.43 18.12 31.09
C LYS A 72 -80.02 18.63 29.71
N TYR A 73 -80.88 19.36 29.00
CA TYR A 73 -80.53 19.98 27.71
C TYR A 73 -79.41 21.02 27.85
N THR A 74 -79.44 21.82 28.93
CA THR A 74 -78.37 22.80 29.23
C THR A 74 -77.02 22.12 29.49
N LEU A 75 -77.00 20.98 30.18
CA LEU A 75 -75.80 20.18 30.41
C LEU A 75 -75.29 19.50 29.13
N GLN A 76 -76.18 18.97 28.29
CA GLN A 76 -75.81 18.40 26.98
C GLN A 76 -75.10 19.44 26.09
N THR A 77 -75.62 20.67 26.00
CA THR A 77 -74.96 21.76 25.26
C THR A 77 -73.57 22.08 25.81
N LYS A 78 -73.41 22.16 27.15
CA LYS A 78 -72.11 22.39 27.79
C LYS A 78 -71.10 21.25 27.52
N ILE A 79 -71.55 19.99 27.48
CA ILE A 79 -70.70 18.84 27.14
C ILE A 79 -70.20 18.94 25.69
N VAL A 80 -71.09 19.28 24.74
CA VAL A 80 -70.71 19.47 23.32
C VAL A 80 -69.73 20.63 23.17
N GLU A 81 -69.97 21.77 23.83
CA GLU A 81 -69.03 22.91 23.82
C GLU A 81 -67.65 22.55 24.37
N LEU A 82 -67.58 21.82 25.48
CA LEU A 82 -66.32 21.41 26.10
C LEU A 82 -65.57 20.43 25.19
N GLY A 83 -66.27 19.47 24.57
CA GLY A 83 -65.70 18.57 23.57
C GLY A 83 -65.11 19.32 22.37
N GLN A 84 -65.84 20.29 21.82
CA GLN A 84 -65.34 21.13 20.72
C GLN A 84 -64.12 21.98 21.12
N LYS A 85 -64.13 22.57 22.32
CA LYS A 85 -63.00 23.36 22.85
C LYS A 85 -61.76 22.48 23.05
N GLN A 86 -61.94 21.26 23.57
CA GLN A 86 -60.85 20.28 23.71
C GLN A 86 -60.31 19.82 22.35
N GLN A 87 -61.19 19.48 21.40
CA GLN A 87 -60.80 19.06 20.04
C GLN A 87 -59.98 20.14 19.32
N LYS A 88 -60.40 21.41 19.38
CA LYS A 88 -59.65 22.55 18.82
C LYS A 88 -58.26 22.67 19.45
N SER A 89 -58.15 22.64 20.78
CA SER A 89 -56.86 22.70 21.48
C SER A 89 -55.93 21.53 21.11
N VAL A 90 -56.49 20.33 20.90
CA VAL A 90 -55.72 19.16 20.43
C VAL A 90 -55.23 19.35 19.00
N HIS A 91 -56.07 19.85 18.08
CA HIS A 91 -55.67 20.12 16.69
C HIS A 91 -54.60 21.22 16.60
N GLU A 92 -54.71 22.29 17.39
CA GLU A 92 -53.69 23.35 17.48
C GLU A 92 -52.34 22.83 18.00
N LYS A 93 -52.36 22.01 19.05
CA LYS A 93 -51.16 21.34 19.60
C LYS A 93 -50.55 20.33 18.60
N MET A 94 -51.39 19.60 17.86
CA MET A 94 -50.95 18.68 16.82
C MET A 94 -50.28 19.44 15.66
N GLY A 95 -50.92 20.48 15.12
CA GLY A 95 -50.37 21.28 14.03
C GLY A 95 -49.11 22.06 14.40
N THR A 96 -49.01 22.56 15.63
CA THR A 96 -47.78 23.21 16.12
C THR A 96 -46.63 22.22 16.34
N ASN A 97 -46.91 21.01 16.83
CA ASN A 97 -45.90 19.95 16.92
C ASN A 97 -45.46 19.45 15.53
N GLN A 98 -46.39 19.29 14.58
CA GLN A 98 -46.08 18.91 13.20
C GLN A 98 -45.18 19.95 12.51
N LYS A 99 -45.46 21.26 12.69
CA LYS A 99 -44.58 22.33 12.19
C LYS A 99 -43.17 22.26 12.79
N LYS A 100 -43.04 22.03 14.10
CA LYS A 100 -41.73 21.87 14.77
C LYS A 100 -40.97 20.64 14.27
N GLN A 101 -41.66 19.52 14.06
CA GLN A 101 -41.07 18.30 13.48
C GLN A 101 -40.58 18.56 12.05
N GLN A 102 -41.38 19.23 11.21
CA GLN A 102 -40.97 19.58 9.85
C GLN A 102 -39.74 20.49 9.83
N GLN A 103 -39.70 21.54 10.66
CA GLN A 103 -38.54 22.42 10.81
C GLN A 103 -37.27 21.65 11.22
N SER A 104 -37.39 20.68 12.14
CA SER A 104 -36.27 19.81 12.52
C SER A 104 -35.80 18.92 11.36
N ILE A 105 -36.73 18.37 10.57
CA ILE A 105 -36.42 17.54 9.39
C ILE A 105 -35.72 18.35 8.29
N ASP A 106 -36.18 19.58 8.01
CA ASP A 106 -35.53 20.45 7.03
C ASP A 106 -34.15 20.92 7.52
N GLN A 107 -33.97 21.25 8.80
CA GLN A 107 -32.65 21.58 9.36
C GLN A 107 -31.68 20.39 9.27
N LEU A 108 -32.13 19.18 9.60
CA LEU A 108 -31.33 17.96 9.44
C LEU A 108 -30.96 17.71 7.97
N ARG A 109 -31.85 18.02 7.02
CA ARG A 109 -31.58 17.93 5.58
C ARG A 109 -30.50 18.93 5.14
N ILE A 110 -30.56 20.17 5.60
CA ILE A 110 -29.56 21.23 5.31
C ILE A 110 -28.19 20.85 5.91
N ASN A 111 -28.17 20.36 7.15
CA ASN A 111 -26.93 19.91 7.79
C ASN A 111 -26.32 18.73 7.03
N TYR A 112 -27.14 17.78 6.57
CA TYR A 112 -26.67 16.62 5.81
C TYR A 112 -26.17 16.99 4.40
N SER A 113 -26.85 17.90 3.68
CA SER A 113 -26.37 18.37 2.37
C SER A 113 -25.06 19.14 2.48
N ALA A 114 -24.89 19.99 3.50
CA ALA A 114 -23.62 20.68 3.77
C ALA A 114 -22.45 19.71 4.00
N ILE A 115 -22.68 18.62 4.75
CA ILE A 115 -21.67 17.56 4.98
C ILE A 115 -21.33 16.82 3.68
N LEU A 116 -22.32 16.58 2.80
CA LEU A 116 -22.08 15.97 1.49
C LEU A 116 -21.30 16.91 0.56
N VAL A 117 -21.66 18.20 0.48
CA VAL A 117 -20.95 19.20 -0.33
C VAL A 117 -19.50 19.34 0.14
N TYR A 118 -19.25 19.39 1.45
CA TYR A 118 -17.88 19.38 2.00
C TYR A 118 -17.10 18.14 1.55
N LYS A 119 -17.64 16.93 1.73
CA LYS A 119 -16.97 15.68 1.32
C LYS A 119 -16.72 15.60 -0.19
N CYS A 120 -17.64 16.09 -1.00
CA CYS A 120 -17.46 16.18 -2.45
C CYS A 120 -16.35 17.17 -2.83
N ARG A 121 -16.32 18.37 -2.23
CA ARG A 121 -15.27 19.38 -2.48
C ARG A 121 -13.89 18.87 -2.08
N GLU A 122 -13.74 18.17 -0.95
CA GLU A 122 -12.46 17.55 -0.56
C GLU A 122 -12.00 16.49 -1.57
N LYS A 123 -12.91 15.63 -2.06
CA LYS A 123 -12.56 14.66 -3.11
C LYS A 123 -12.21 15.34 -4.44
N THR A 124 -12.89 16.43 -4.80
CA THR A 124 -12.55 17.23 -6.00
C THR A 124 -11.13 17.75 -5.91
N LYS A 125 -10.72 18.39 -4.80
CA LYS A 125 -9.34 18.87 -4.59
C LYS A 125 -8.31 17.75 -4.74
N GLN A 126 -8.58 16.57 -4.17
CA GLN A 126 -7.68 15.43 -4.28
C GLN A 126 -7.49 15.01 -5.75
N MET A 127 -8.58 14.88 -6.51
CA MET A 127 -8.53 14.51 -7.93
C MET A 127 -7.93 15.61 -8.81
N GLU A 128 -8.03 16.88 -8.42
CA GLU A 128 -7.35 18.01 -9.08
C GLU A 128 -5.83 17.93 -8.89
N LEU A 129 -5.35 17.60 -7.67
CA LEU A 129 -3.93 17.36 -7.39
C LEU A 129 -3.38 16.11 -8.12
N GLU A 130 -4.15 15.02 -8.17
CA GLU A 130 -3.83 13.83 -8.95
C GLU A 130 -3.74 14.15 -10.46
N LEU A 131 -4.67 14.95 -10.98
CA LEU A 131 -4.66 15.40 -12.37
C LEU A 131 -3.45 16.31 -12.69
N GLU A 132 -3.08 17.23 -11.79
CA GLU A 132 -1.90 18.08 -11.97
C GLU A 132 -0.60 17.27 -11.94
N SER A 133 -0.51 16.27 -11.05
CA SER A 133 0.60 15.32 -11.01
C SER A 133 0.73 14.52 -12.32
N ILE A 134 -0.40 14.12 -12.92
CA ILE A 134 -0.44 13.45 -14.23
C ILE A 134 -0.01 14.40 -15.37
N LYS A 135 -0.38 15.69 -15.32
CA LYS A 135 0.14 16.68 -16.29
C LYS A 135 1.65 16.84 -16.16
N TRP A 136 2.17 16.98 -14.93
CA TRP A 136 3.60 17.16 -14.66
C TRP A 136 4.42 15.98 -15.17
N MET A 137 4.05 14.74 -14.83
CA MET A 137 4.68 13.52 -15.35
C MET A 137 4.62 13.45 -16.89
N LYS A 138 3.55 13.96 -17.52
CA LYS A 138 3.41 13.99 -18.98
C LYS A 138 4.32 15.02 -19.64
N GLU A 139 4.62 16.14 -19.01
CA GLU A 139 5.61 17.10 -19.52
C GLU A 139 7.05 16.61 -19.28
N GLU A 140 7.35 16.05 -18.11
CA GLU A 140 8.65 15.42 -17.81
C GLU A 140 8.96 14.30 -18.81
N MET A 141 8.00 13.40 -19.07
CA MET A 141 8.17 12.31 -20.04
C MET A 141 8.37 12.83 -21.48
N LYS A 142 7.88 14.02 -21.86
CA LYS A 142 8.21 14.62 -23.17
C LYS A 142 9.67 15.03 -23.25
N GLU A 143 10.22 15.60 -22.19
CA GLU A 143 11.60 16.07 -22.16
C GLU A 143 12.58 14.88 -22.11
N ILE A 144 12.25 13.82 -21.36
CA ILE A 144 12.96 12.52 -21.44
C ILE A 144 12.87 11.95 -22.87
N MET A 145 11.68 11.95 -23.50
CA MET A 145 11.50 11.56 -24.91
C MET A 145 12.17 12.49 -25.94
N LYS A 146 12.74 13.62 -25.53
CA LYS A 146 13.51 14.54 -26.35
C LYS A 146 15.00 14.26 -26.17
N GLN A 147 15.49 14.20 -24.93
CA GLN A 147 16.84 13.76 -24.57
C GLN A 147 17.18 12.41 -25.24
N LEU A 148 16.33 11.39 -25.07
CA LEU A 148 16.51 10.06 -25.65
C LEU A 148 16.50 10.05 -27.20
N LYS A 149 15.92 11.07 -27.86
CA LYS A 149 15.97 11.22 -29.33
C LYS A 149 17.24 11.91 -29.79
N ASP A 150 17.85 12.74 -28.95
CA ASP A 150 19.09 13.43 -29.23
C ASP A 150 20.29 12.49 -28.97
N GLU A 151 20.31 11.76 -27.84
CA GLU A 151 21.25 10.65 -27.59
C GLU A 151 21.22 9.60 -28.72
N LEU A 152 20.04 9.32 -29.29
CA LEU A 152 19.89 8.40 -30.42
C LEU A 152 20.48 8.92 -31.75
N LYS A 153 20.73 10.22 -31.88
CA LYS A 153 21.53 10.78 -32.99
C LYS A 153 23.02 10.55 -32.70
N ASP A 154 23.46 10.87 -31.49
CA ASP A 154 24.85 10.77 -31.09
C ASP A 154 25.35 9.32 -31.17
N VAL A 155 24.54 8.34 -30.75
CA VAL A 155 24.82 6.90 -30.92
C VAL A 155 24.91 6.47 -32.39
N LYS A 156 24.22 7.14 -33.33
CA LYS A 156 24.37 6.87 -34.77
C LYS A 156 25.65 7.47 -35.32
N GLN A 157 25.98 8.70 -34.93
CA GLN A 157 27.22 9.34 -35.34
C GLN A 157 28.43 8.56 -34.81
N LEU A 158 28.40 8.13 -33.54
CA LEU A 158 29.41 7.24 -32.96
C LEU A 158 29.49 5.87 -33.66
N LYS A 159 28.40 5.34 -34.23
CA LYS A 159 28.46 4.13 -35.08
C LYS A 159 29.26 4.40 -36.35
N GLU A 160 29.00 5.51 -37.03
CA GLU A 160 29.69 5.91 -38.26
C GLU A 160 31.19 6.18 -38.01
N GLU A 161 31.53 6.87 -36.91
CA GLU A 161 32.90 7.11 -36.46
C GLU A 161 33.62 5.80 -36.09
N MET A 162 32.96 4.87 -35.39
CA MET A 162 33.53 3.53 -35.12
C MET A 162 33.76 2.71 -36.39
N GLU A 163 32.89 2.81 -37.39
CA GLU A 163 33.06 2.08 -38.66
C GLU A 163 34.31 2.57 -39.42
N GLY A 164 34.53 3.89 -39.45
CA GLY A 164 35.77 4.48 -39.98
C GLY A 164 37.01 4.12 -39.16
N MET A 165 36.91 4.12 -37.83
CA MET A 165 38.03 3.72 -36.95
C MET A 165 38.40 2.23 -37.13
N LYS A 166 37.44 1.34 -37.42
CA LYS A 166 37.73 -0.06 -37.79
C LYS A 166 38.51 -0.16 -39.10
N GLN A 167 38.15 0.61 -40.13
CA GLN A 167 38.86 0.61 -41.40
C GLN A 167 40.33 1.01 -41.20
N TYR A 168 40.57 2.10 -40.47
CA TYR A 168 41.92 2.55 -40.10
C TYR A 168 42.73 1.51 -39.30
N MET A 169 42.10 0.78 -38.37
CA MET A 169 42.78 -0.28 -37.61
C MET A 169 43.17 -1.48 -38.49
N GLU A 170 42.36 -1.85 -39.48
CA GLU A 170 42.66 -2.96 -40.38
C GLU A 170 43.74 -2.57 -41.42
N GLU A 171 43.73 -1.31 -41.91
CA GLU A 171 44.83 -0.75 -42.71
C GLU A 171 46.16 -0.73 -41.94
N MET A 172 46.14 -0.27 -40.68
CA MET A 172 47.33 -0.25 -39.82
C MET A 172 47.85 -1.66 -39.54
N LYS A 173 46.96 -2.65 -39.37
CA LYS A 173 47.32 -4.06 -39.20
C LYS A 173 47.99 -4.64 -40.45
N GLN A 174 47.45 -4.39 -41.64
CA GLN A 174 48.06 -4.83 -42.90
C GLN A 174 49.47 -4.25 -43.08
N SER A 175 49.66 -2.97 -42.81
CA SER A 175 50.98 -2.33 -42.83
C SER A 175 51.97 -2.94 -41.82
N MET A 176 51.47 -3.42 -40.67
CA MET A 176 52.29 -4.08 -39.65
C MET A 176 52.71 -5.50 -40.08
N GLU A 177 51.84 -6.23 -40.77
CA GLU A 177 52.13 -7.54 -41.36
C GLU A 177 53.17 -7.42 -42.50
N GLU A 178 53.05 -6.39 -43.36
CA GLU A 178 54.07 -6.05 -44.38
C GLU A 178 55.44 -5.72 -43.75
N MET A 179 55.46 -4.89 -42.69
CA MET A 179 56.68 -4.54 -41.97
C MET A 179 57.36 -5.77 -41.36
N HIS A 180 56.58 -6.68 -40.78
CA HIS A 180 57.10 -7.89 -40.14
C HIS A 180 57.77 -8.84 -41.15
N GLU A 181 57.17 -9.02 -42.33
CA GLU A 181 57.75 -9.88 -43.37
C GLU A 181 58.99 -9.23 -44.03
N LEU A 182 59.03 -7.89 -44.15
CA LEU A 182 60.26 -7.16 -44.53
C LEU A 182 61.39 -7.35 -43.49
N HIS A 183 61.08 -7.26 -42.19
CA HIS A 183 62.06 -7.46 -41.12
C HIS A 183 62.65 -8.88 -41.11
N LYS A 184 61.80 -9.89 -41.37
CA LYS A 184 62.21 -11.29 -41.55
C LYS A 184 63.18 -11.47 -42.73
N ILE A 185 62.88 -10.89 -43.89
CA ILE A 185 63.78 -10.89 -45.06
C ILE A 185 65.13 -10.23 -44.71
N GLU A 186 65.12 -9.14 -43.93
CA GLU A 186 66.35 -8.49 -43.48
C GLU A 186 67.16 -9.35 -42.49
N CYS A 187 66.51 -10.10 -41.60
CA CYS A 187 67.19 -11.04 -40.70
C CYS A 187 67.83 -12.22 -41.47
N GLU A 188 67.17 -12.73 -42.51
CA GLU A 188 67.72 -13.74 -43.41
C GLU A 188 68.93 -13.20 -44.19
N LYS A 189 68.86 -11.95 -44.68
CA LYS A 189 69.96 -11.21 -45.32
C LYS A 189 71.19 -11.10 -44.40
N TYR A 190 71.04 -10.66 -43.14
CA TYR A 190 72.15 -10.62 -42.18
C TYR A 190 72.73 -12.01 -41.88
N THR A 191 71.87 -13.03 -41.82
CA THR A 191 72.29 -14.44 -41.63
C THR A 191 73.13 -14.95 -42.81
N LEU A 192 72.75 -14.62 -44.04
CA LEU A 192 73.53 -14.94 -45.24
C LEU A 192 74.85 -14.15 -45.31
N GLN A 193 74.83 -12.87 -44.97
CA GLN A 193 76.02 -12.01 -44.94
C GLN A 193 77.08 -12.51 -43.96
N THR A 194 76.66 -13.00 -42.78
CA THR A 194 77.54 -13.67 -41.81
C THR A 194 78.18 -14.94 -42.39
N LYS A 195 77.40 -15.80 -43.07
CA LYS A 195 77.90 -17.02 -43.72
C LYS A 195 78.92 -16.73 -44.82
N ILE A 196 78.74 -15.64 -45.57
CA ILE A 196 79.71 -15.18 -46.59
C ILE A 196 81.06 -14.81 -45.93
N VAL A 197 81.04 -14.08 -44.81
CA VAL A 197 82.27 -13.73 -44.06
C VAL A 197 82.96 -14.98 -43.52
N GLU A 198 82.22 -15.94 -42.96
CA GLU A 198 82.79 -17.22 -42.51
C GLU A 198 83.48 -18.00 -43.63
N LEU A 199 82.87 -18.08 -44.82
CA LEU A 199 83.44 -18.76 -45.97
C LEU A 199 84.73 -18.08 -46.43
N GLY A 200 84.75 -16.75 -46.48
CA GLY A 200 85.95 -15.96 -46.74
C GLY A 200 87.08 -16.26 -45.74
N GLN A 201 86.77 -16.27 -44.44
CA GLN A 201 87.75 -16.61 -43.39
C GLN A 201 88.26 -18.06 -43.49
N LYS A 202 87.39 -19.03 -43.79
CA LYS A 202 87.77 -20.43 -44.03
C LYS A 202 88.72 -20.56 -45.23
N GLN A 203 88.46 -19.81 -46.31
CA GLN A 203 89.34 -19.77 -47.47
C GLN A 203 90.68 -19.10 -47.17
N GLN A 204 90.69 -18.00 -46.41
CA GLN A 204 91.91 -17.33 -45.92
C GLN A 204 92.78 -18.26 -45.07
N LYS A 205 92.17 -19.01 -44.13
CA LYS A 205 92.87 -20.01 -43.30
C LYS A 205 93.50 -21.10 -44.16
N SER A 206 92.80 -21.64 -45.16
CA SER A 206 93.37 -22.64 -46.09
C SER A 206 94.57 -22.10 -46.88
N VAL A 207 94.58 -20.81 -47.25
CA VAL A 207 95.74 -20.17 -47.88
C VAL A 207 96.90 -20.02 -46.89
N HIS A 208 96.63 -19.63 -45.64
CA HIS A 208 97.65 -19.53 -44.59
C HIS A 208 98.27 -20.89 -44.22
N GLU A 209 97.51 -21.98 -44.16
CA GLU A 209 98.05 -23.33 -43.94
C GLU A 209 98.95 -23.79 -45.09
N LYS A 210 98.58 -23.49 -46.34
CA LYS A 210 99.42 -23.75 -47.53
C LYS A 210 100.69 -22.91 -47.56
N MET A 211 100.63 -21.68 -47.06
CA MET A 211 101.81 -20.82 -46.89
C MET A 211 102.72 -21.33 -45.77
N GLY A 212 102.17 -21.62 -44.59
CA GLY A 212 102.90 -22.10 -43.42
C GLY A 212 103.51 -23.51 -43.59
N THR A 213 102.91 -24.37 -44.43
CA THR A 213 103.52 -25.67 -44.78
C THR A 213 104.71 -25.53 -45.74
N ASN A 214 104.70 -24.57 -46.66
CA ASN A 214 105.91 -24.22 -47.44
C ASN A 214 106.97 -23.55 -46.57
N GLN A 215 106.58 -22.66 -45.64
CA GLN A 215 107.50 -22.02 -44.71
C GLN A 215 108.14 -23.04 -43.73
N LYS A 216 107.38 -24.05 -43.26
CA LYS A 216 107.94 -25.18 -42.50
C LYS A 216 108.94 -26.02 -43.31
N LYS A 217 108.77 -26.18 -44.63
CA LYS A 217 109.78 -26.86 -45.47
C LYS A 217 111.09 -26.07 -45.54
N GLN A 218 111.03 -24.74 -45.62
CA GLN A 218 112.23 -23.89 -45.54
C GLN A 218 112.87 -23.97 -44.14
N GLN A 219 112.06 -23.88 -43.08
CA GLN A 219 112.56 -23.98 -41.71
C GLN A 219 113.22 -25.34 -41.43
N GLN A 220 112.69 -26.44 -41.95
CA GLN A 220 113.30 -27.78 -41.79
C GLN A 220 114.70 -27.90 -42.44
N SER A 221 115.01 -27.10 -43.49
CA SER A 221 116.39 -27.00 -44.01
C SER A 221 117.31 -26.20 -43.09
N ILE A 222 116.78 -25.19 -42.39
CA ILE A 222 117.52 -24.40 -41.39
C ILE A 222 117.74 -25.23 -40.12
N ASP A 223 116.74 -25.98 -39.66
CA ASP A 223 116.80 -26.85 -38.48
C ASP A 223 117.83 -27.99 -38.67
N GLN A 224 118.04 -28.48 -39.90
CA GLN A 224 119.12 -29.43 -40.20
C GLN A 224 120.51 -28.80 -40.05
N LEU A 225 120.69 -27.53 -40.43
CA LEU A 225 121.94 -26.80 -40.21
C LEU A 225 122.15 -26.50 -38.71
N GLN A 226 121.10 -26.13 -37.98
CA GLN A 226 121.17 -25.80 -36.56
C GLN A 226 121.32 -27.02 -35.63
N LYS A 227 120.84 -28.22 -36.02
CA LYS A 227 121.07 -29.46 -35.28
C LYS A 227 122.53 -29.92 -35.21
N SER A 228 123.43 -29.31 -36.00
CA SER A 228 124.88 -29.49 -35.83
C SER A 228 125.44 -28.75 -34.60
N PHE A 229 124.74 -27.72 -34.10
CA PHE A 229 125.30 -26.71 -33.20
C PHE A 229 124.69 -26.73 -31.78
N ALA A 230 123.61 -27.47 -31.57
CA ALA A 230 122.83 -27.46 -30.32
C ALA A 230 122.86 -28.80 -29.55
N LYS A 231 124.07 -29.33 -29.30
CA LYS A 231 124.30 -30.25 -28.16
C LYS A 231 124.66 -29.41 -26.92
N LEU A 232 123.67 -28.88 -26.21
CA LEU A 232 123.79 -28.38 -24.83
C LEU A 232 122.42 -27.89 -24.27
N SER A 233 122.21 -28.08 -22.96
CA SER A 233 121.10 -27.60 -22.12
C SER A 233 119.72 -28.26 -22.23
N ASP A 234 119.18 -28.64 -21.06
CA ASP A 234 117.85 -29.23 -20.81
C ASP A 234 116.82 -28.19 -20.30
N GLY A 235 115.55 -28.57 -20.02
CA GLY A 235 114.70 -27.77 -19.08
C GLY A 235 113.15 -27.71 -19.18
N GLN A 236 112.42 -28.84 -19.13
CA GLN A 236 111.11 -29.08 -18.45
C GLN A 236 109.96 -28.02 -18.26
N LYS A 237 108.70 -28.49 -18.51
CA LYS A 237 107.41 -28.32 -17.73
C LYS A 237 106.63 -26.97 -17.68
N GLU A 238 105.33 -26.88 -17.29
CA GLU A 238 104.07 -27.67 -17.54
C GLU A 238 102.80 -27.00 -16.91
N ASN A 239 101.60 -27.13 -17.55
CA ASN A 239 100.20 -27.03 -17.02
C ASN A 239 99.73 -25.70 -16.32
N GLY A 240 98.43 -25.40 -16.04
CA GLY A 240 97.12 -25.95 -16.46
C GLY A 240 95.86 -25.39 -15.71
N GLU A 241 94.74 -25.18 -16.45
CA GLU A 241 93.29 -25.45 -16.15
C GLU A 241 92.36 -24.82 -15.03
N ASN A 242 91.12 -24.48 -15.47
CA ASN A 242 89.74 -24.84 -14.98
C ASN A 242 88.85 -24.14 -13.88
N PHE A 243 87.53 -24.01 -14.24
CA PHE A 243 86.23 -24.05 -13.46
C PHE A 243 85.91 -23.04 -12.31
N GLY A 244 84.64 -22.79 -11.87
CA GLY A 244 83.28 -23.11 -12.41
C GLY A 244 82.09 -23.10 -11.39
N SER A 245 80.84 -22.82 -11.87
CA SER A 245 79.51 -23.42 -11.47
C SER A 245 78.63 -23.09 -10.20
N ILE A 246 77.31 -22.84 -10.47
CA ILE A 246 76.05 -23.45 -9.88
C ILE A 246 75.34 -22.97 -8.55
N GLY A 247 73.98 -22.93 -8.57
CA GLY A 247 73.00 -22.92 -7.43
C GLY A 247 71.73 -22.04 -7.67
N THR A 248 70.41 -22.27 -7.41
CA THR A 248 69.46 -23.28 -6.84
C THR A 248 69.00 -23.20 -5.34
N VAL A 249 67.72 -23.46 -4.89
CA VAL A 249 66.33 -23.37 -5.47
C VAL A 249 65.17 -23.59 -4.40
N SER A 250 63.97 -22.99 -4.61
CA SER A 250 62.59 -23.31 -4.08
C SER A 250 62.14 -23.05 -2.60
N TRP A 251 60.83 -22.78 -2.36
CA TRP A 251 59.84 -23.58 -1.55
C TRP A 251 58.44 -22.88 -1.41
N LEU A 252 57.46 -23.48 -0.71
CA LEU A 252 55.99 -23.32 -0.92
C LEU A 252 55.17 -23.58 0.38
N GLU A 253 54.04 -22.89 0.65
CA GLU A 253 52.95 -23.45 1.52
C GLU A 253 51.55 -22.79 1.41
N ARG A 254 50.56 -23.27 2.21
CA ARG A 254 49.09 -23.16 2.00
C ARG A 254 48.30 -23.37 3.32
N THR A 255 47.25 -22.59 3.62
CA THR A 255 46.36 -22.80 4.81
C THR A 255 44.89 -22.50 4.55
N ASN A 256 43.99 -23.10 5.36
CA ASN A 256 42.52 -22.95 5.33
C ASN A 256 41.96 -23.01 6.77
N PRO A 257 40.93 -22.23 7.14
CA PRO A 257 40.07 -22.58 8.28
C PRO A 257 38.55 -22.39 8.02
N SER A 258 37.75 -23.40 8.38
CA SER A 258 36.29 -23.30 8.48
C SER A 258 35.83 -22.68 9.81
N LYS A 259 34.62 -22.11 9.84
CA LYS A 259 33.93 -21.69 11.07
C LYS A 259 32.43 -21.97 11.02
N GLN A 260 31.85 -22.14 12.20
CA GLN A 260 30.42 -22.36 12.45
C GLN A 260 29.73 -21.02 12.80
N MET A 261 28.40 -20.98 12.70
CA MET A 261 27.57 -19.80 12.98
C MET A 261 27.16 -19.70 14.46
N GLU A 262 27.05 -18.45 14.94
CA GLU A 262 26.38 -17.92 16.15
C GLU A 262 27.29 -17.14 17.12
N PRO A 263 26.79 -16.04 17.73
CA PRO A 263 25.37 -15.66 17.86
C PRO A 263 24.92 -14.38 17.12
N VAL A 264 23.66 -14.41 16.68
CA VAL A 264 22.89 -13.23 16.24
C VAL A 264 22.60 -12.33 17.45
N VAL A 265 22.71 -11.00 17.28
CA VAL A 265 22.42 -10.04 18.36
C VAL A 265 20.95 -9.60 18.26
N SER A 266 20.07 -10.21 19.05
CA SER A 266 18.62 -9.98 19.00
C SER A 266 18.02 -9.51 20.33
N HIS A 267 16.96 -8.72 20.29
CA HIS A 267 16.15 -8.45 21.49
C HIS A 267 15.52 -9.74 22.04
N LYS A 268 15.53 -9.92 23.36
CA LYS A 268 14.97 -11.05 24.13
C LYS A 268 13.47 -11.39 23.92
N ASP A 269 12.76 -10.65 23.08
CA ASP A 269 11.33 -10.86 22.74
C ASP A 269 11.18 -11.27 21.25
N LEU A 270 12.28 -11.72 20.64
CA LEU A 270 12.33 -12.37 19.34
C LEU A 270 12.71 -13.83 19.54
N ALA A 271 11.93 -14.75 18.97
CA ALA A 271 12.35 -16.14 18.84
C ALA A 271 13.06 -16.32 17.50
N LEU A 272 14.24 -16.95 17.52
CA LEU A 272 15.04 -17.28 16.35
C LEU A 272 15.00 -18.79 16.09
N PHE A 273 14.95 -19.21 14.82
CA PHE A 273 14.92 -20.60 14.40
C PHE A 273 15.66 -20.80 13.08
N GLY A 274 16.19 -22.01 12.86
CA GLY A 274 16.80 -22.42 11.58
C GLY A 274 18.31 -22.19 11.52
N THR A 275 19.03 -23.15 10.94
CA THR A 275 20.51 -23.17 10.86
C THR A 275 21.06 -22.72 9.51
N GLU A 276 20.27 -22.83 8.44
CA GLU A 276 20.65 -22.44 7.06
C GLU A 276 19.97 -21.15 6.59
N ARG A 277 18.83 -20.82 7.19
CA ARG A 277 18.08 -19.57 6.98
C ARG A 277 17.52 -19.12 8.33
N LEU A 278 17.69 -17.84 8.65
CA LEU A 278 17.37 -17.31 9.96
C LEU A 278 15.91 -16.86 10.00
N ILE A 279 15.05 -17.68 10.60
CA ILE A 279 13.65 -17.32 10.85
C ILE A 279 13.57 -16.54 12.16
N ALA A 280 12.97 -15.36 12.14
CA ALA A 280 12.71 -14.55 13.32
C ALA A 280 11.21 -14.28 13.49
N GLN A 281 10.69 -14.41 14.71
CA GLN A 281 9.30 -14.14 15.07
C GLN A 281 9.21 -13.27 16.33
N HIS A 282 8.35 -12.26 16.32
CA HIS A 282 8.08 -11.43 17.50
C HIS A 282 7.18 -12.16 18.50
N THR A 283 7.70 -12.43 19.70
CA THR A 283 7.00 -13.17 20.77
C THR A 283 6.58 -12.28 21.94
N GLY A 284 6.84 -10.97 21.87
CA GLY A 284 6.42 -10.01 22.88
C GLY A 284 4.91 -9.82 22.92
N ILE A 285 4.32 -9.83 24.12
CA ILE A 285 2.86 -9.75 24.36
C ILE A 285 2.24 -8.42 23.89
N ALA A 286 3.04 -7.35 23.84
CA ALA A 286 2.61 -6.02 23.42
C ALA A 286 3.41 -5.55 22.18
N PRO A 287 2.80 -4.77 21.26
CA PRO A 287 3.50 -4.24 20.11
C PRO A 287 4.55 -3.22 20.54
N ALA A 288 5.79 -3.44 20.13
CA ALA A 288 6.96 -2.63 20.44
C ALA A 288 8.10 -3.02 19.50
N ASN A 289 9.01 -2.11 19.19
CA ASN A 289 10.11 -2.38 18.25
C ASN A 289 11.06 -3.44 18.82
N ARG A 290 11.39 -4.44 18.00
CA ARG A 290 12.29 -5.53 18.36
C ARG A 290 13.25 -5.79 17.21
N SER A 291 14.51 -5.40 17.43
CA SER A 291 15.56 -5.49 16.41
C SER A 291 16.48 -6.69 16.60
N LEU A 292 16.96 -7.22 15.48
CA LEU A 292 18.02 -8.22 15.38
C LEU A 292 19.09 -7.75 14.40
N LEU A 293 20.36 -8.01 14.73
CA LEU A 293 21.52 -7.73 13.87
C LEU A 293 22.27 -9.04 13.59
N ALA A 294 22.73 -9.19 12.34
CA ALA A 294 23.65 -10.27 12.00
C ALA A 294 24.98 -10.13 12.77
N GLU A 295 25.60 -11.26 13.08
CA GLU A 295 26.82 -11.34 13.91
C GLU A 295 27.99 -10.54 13.33
N TRP A 296 28.11 -10.47 11.99
CA TRP A 296 29.24 -9.86 11.29
C TRP A 296 28.84 -8.57 10.56
N PRO A 297 29.71 -7.54 10.54
CA PRO A 297 29.49 -6.37 9.71
C PRO A 297 29.75 -6.70 8.24
N ILE A 298 29.26 -5.85 7.34
CA ILE A 298 29.55 -5.93 5.90
C ILE A 298 31.07 -5.97 5.66
N PRO A 299 31.59 -6.90 4.83
CA PRO A 299 33.02 -6.97 4.53
C PRO A 299 33.56 -5.66 3.93
N LYS A 300 34.70 -5.18 4.44
CA LYS A 300 35.33 -3.91 4.01
C LYS A 300 36.09 -4.00 2.69
N ASN A 301 35.82 -5.02 1.87
CA ASN A 301 36.45 -5.20 0.57
C ASN A 301 35.89 -4.15 -0.40
N HIS A 302 36.73 -3.29 -0.98
CA HIS A 302 36.32 -2.17 -1.86
C HIS A 302 35.72 -2.57 -3.21
N PHE A 303 35.31 -3.83 -3.40
CA PHE A 303 34.84 -4.38 -4.67
C PHE A 303 33.70 -5.39 -4.43
N GLY A 304 32.71 -5.38 -5.33
CA GLY A 304 31.55 -6.25 -5.27
C GLY A 304 30.32 -5.60 -4.62
N ILE A 305 29.29 -6.41 -4.41
CA ILE A 305 28.03 -6.03 -3.76
C ILE A 305 27.81 -6.98 -2.59
N PHE A 306 27.62 -6.44 -1.39
CA PHE A 306 27.04 -7.20 -0.29
C PHE A 306 25.51 -7.16 -0.42
N PHE A 307 24.82 -8.30 -0.27
CA PHE A 307 23.37 -8.39 -0.44
C PHE A 307 22.77 -9.49 0.43
N PHE A 308 21.60 -9.25 1.01
CA PHE A 308 20.79 -10.24 1.71
C PHE A 308 19.30 -10.03 1.40
N GLU A 309 18.51 -11.10 1.56
CA GLU A 309 17.07 -11.07 1.32
C GLU A 309 16.28 -11.45 2.57
N VAL A 310 15.07 -10.92 2.69
CA VAL A 310 14.14 -11.19 3.79
C VAL A 310 12.77 -11.52 3.20
N ASN A 311 12.35 -12.77 3.37
CA ASN A 311 11.01 -13.24 3.03
C ASN A 311 10.03 -12.88 4.17
N ILE A 312 8.91 -12.25 3.84
CA ILE A 312 7.89 -11.81 4.82
C ILE A 312 6.89 -12.95 5.06
N VAL A 313 7.25 -13.85 5.99
CA VAL A 313 6.52 -15.10 6.28
C VAL A 313 5.16 -14.86 6.95
N LYS A 314 5.05 -13.84 7.82
CA LYS A 314 3.78 -13.40 8.42
C LYS A 314 3.86 -11.91 8.74
N LYS A 315 2.80 -11.15 8.45
CA LYS A 315 2.75 -9.72 8.80
C LYS A 315 1.34 -9.24 9.12
N GLN A 316 1.19 -8.47 10.19
CA GLN A 316 -0.09 -7.84 10.52
C GLN A 316 -0.57 -6.90 9.39
N LYS A 317 -1.80 -7.09 8.93
CA LYS A 317 -2.37 -6.37 7.77
C LYS A 317 -2.66 -4.90 8.09
N HIS A 318 -2.53 -4.04 7.08
CA HIS A 318 -2.79 -2.59 7.11
C HIS A 318 -1.98 -1.76 8.13
N LEU A 319 -1.02 -2.34 8.84
CA LEU A 319 -0.15 -1.63 9.78
C LEU A 319 1.31 -1.65 9.32
N ALA A 320 2.08 -0.64 9.73
CA ALA A 320 3.52 -0.58 9.53
C ALA A 320 4.24 -1.25 10.71
N GLY A 321 5.01 -2.30 10.46
CA GLY A 321 5.60 -3.07 11.55
C GLY A 321 6.87 -3.87 11.24
N ILE A 322 7.34 -3.87 9.99
CA ILE A 322 8.62 -4.50 9.61
C ILE A 322 9.51 -3.44 8.96
N ALA A 323 10.77 -3.38 9.39
CA ALA A 323 11.80 -2.54 8.79
C ALA A 323 13.07 -3.37 8.54
N ILE A 324 13.65 -3.25 7.34
CA ILE A 324 14.79 -4.05 6.89
C ILE A 324 15.89 -3.11 6.40
N GLY A 325 17.12 -3.32 6.86
CA GLY A 325 18.20 -2.42 6.52
C GLY A 325 19.52 -2.70 7.21
N LEU A 326 20.19 -1.62 7.62
CA LEU A 326 21.58 -1.61 8.08
C LEU A 326 21.73 -0.74 9.32
N ALA A 327 22.51 -1.23 10.29
CA ALA A 327 22.83 -0.51 11.52
C ALA A 327 24.25 -0.85 12.02
N PRO A 328 24.96 0.07 12.68
CA PRO A 328 26.18 -0.28 13.41
C PRO A 328 25.84 -1.22 14.57
N LYS A 329 26.81 -2.02 15.03
CA LYS A 329 26.63 -2.98 16.15
C LYS A 329 26.15 -2.38 17.49
N GLN A 330 26.14 -1.06 17.62
CA GLN A 330 25.86 -0.33 18.86
C GLN A 330 24.53 0.45 18.78
N ILE A 331 23.43 -0.23 18.41
CA ILE A 331 22.07 0.35 18.46
C ILE A 331 21.21 -0.24 19.59
N PRO A 332 20.25 0.52 20.15
CA PRO A 332 19.22 -0.02 21.03
C PRO A 332 18.35 -1.07 20.31
N LEU A 333 18.38 -2.31 20.80
CA LEU A 333 17.60 -3.43 20.21
C LEU A 333 16.07 -3.30 20.44
N GLY A 334 15.65 -2.33 21.27
CA GLY A 334 14.24 -2.02 21.57
C GLY A 334 13.63 -0.94 20.66
N ASP A 335 14.38 -0.46 19.66
CA ASP A 335 14.01 0.60 18.71
C ASP A 335 14.14 0.09 17.26
N PHE A 336 13.61 0.85 16.28
CA PHE A 336 13.59 0.42 14.88
C PHE A 336 14.82 0.87 14.07
N VAL A 337 15.30 0.00 13.17
CA VAL A 337 16.36 0.33 12.22
C VAL A 337 15.86 1.45 11.30
N GLY A 338 16.57 2.58 11.29
CA GLY A 338 16.13 3.84 10.68
C GLY A 338 16.05 5.00 11.68
N CYS A 339 15.69 4.75 12.96
CA CYS A 339 15.59 5.78 14.01
C CYS A 339 16.82 6.69 14.10
N TYR A 340 18.01 6.10 14.04
CA TYR A 340 19.25 6.74 14.47
C TYR A 340 20.14 7.12 13.30
N GLU A 341 21.01 8.11 13.52
CA GLU A 341 22.10 8.44 12.62
C GLU A 341 23.00 7.20 12.38
N GLY A 342 23.49 7.04 11.14
CA GLY A 342 24.20 5.83 10.73
C GLY A 342 23.33 4.57 10.56
N THR A 343 22.01 4.63 10.82
CA THR A 343 21.07 3.55 10.46
C THR A 343 20.27 3.89 9.20
N TYR A 344 20.00 2.88 8.38
CA TYR A 344 19.33 2.98 7.08
C TYR A 344 18.29 1.87 6.96
N ALA A 345 17.09 2.15 6.48
CA ALA A 345 16.04 1.12 6.39
C ALA A 345 14.98 1.35 5.32
N TYR A 346 14.36 0.25 4.91
CA TYR A 346 13.13 0.19 4.13
C TYR A 346 12.02 -0.40 5.02
N GLN A 347 10.99 0.39 5.29
CA GLN A 347 9.87 0.04 6.15
C GLN A 347 8.65 -0.40 5.33
N SER A 348 7.86 -1.33 5.87
CA SER A 348 6.77 -2.04 5.18
C SER A 348 5.63 -1.16 4.63
N ASN A 349 5.58 0.10 5.01
CA ASN A 349 4.64 1.11 4.53
C ASN A 349 5.10 1.84 3.24
N GLY A 350 6.32 1.60 2.76
CA GLY A 350 6.88 2.34 1.62
C GLY A 350 7.71 3.57 1.99
N THR A 351 8.18 3.66 3.24
CA THR A 351 9.14 4.67 3.69
C THR A 351 10.56 4.11 3.66
N PHE A 352 11.49 4.80 2.98
CA PHE A 352 12.92 4.65 3.23
C PHE A 352 13.35 5.63 4.33
N TRP A 353 14.22 5.18 5.23
CA TRP A 353 14.74 5.94 6.36
C TRP A 353 16.25 6.10 6.27
N GLY A 354 16.72 7.31 6.60
CA GLY A 354 18.10 7.61 6.92
C GLY A 354 18.96 8.15 5.78
N HIS A 355 18.39 8.33 4.59
CA HIS A 355 19.07 8.93 3.43
C HIS A 355 18.68 10.42 3.31
N ASP A 356 19.64 11.29 3.61
CA ASP A 356 19.50 12.74 3.41
C ASP A 356 19.77 13.09 1.94
N VAL A 357 18.69 13.37 1.20
CA VAL A 357 18.70 13.65 -0.24
C VAL A 357 17.63 14.69 -0.57
N GLU A 358 17.74 15.35 -1.72
CA GLU A 358 16.75 16.30 -2.19
C GLU A 358 15.35 15.66 -2.26
N GLY A 359 14.35 16.31 -1.64
CA GLY A 359 12.98 15.82 -1.54
C GLY A 359 12.67 14.88 -0.35
N CYS A 360 13.61 14.58 0.55
CA CYS A 360 13.29 13.90 1.81
C CYS A 360 12.55 14.81 2.80
N SER A 361 11.73 14.24 3.70
CA SER A 361 11.25 14.98 4.89
C SER A 361 12.23 14.84 6.04
N ASN A 362 12.43 15.92 6.78
CA ASN A 362 13.44 16.05 7.84
C ASN A 362 12.82 16.37 9.21
N ASP A 363 11.66 15.76 9.51
CA ASP A 363 10.96 15.82 10.81
C ASP A 363 11.68 14.97 11.89
N GLY A 364 12.97 15.22 12.10
CA GLY A 364 13.84 14.57 13.09
C GLY A 364 14.83 13.56 12.49
N ARG A 365 14.43 12.78 11.47
CA ARG A 365 15.31 11.90 10.70
C ARG A 365 14.90 11.91 9.22
N PRO A 366 15.86 12.06 8.27
CA PRO A 366 15.58 11.99 6.84
C PRO A 366 14.76 10.77 6.44
N CYS A 367 13.63 10.98 5.78
CA CYS A 367 12.80 9.90 5.25
C CYS A 367 12.23 10.22 3.86
N ILE A 368 12.05 9.16 3.05
CA ILE A 368 11.56 9.24 1.67
C ILE A 368 10.34 8.33 1.57
N ASN A 369 9.16 8.93 1.37
CA ASN A 369 7.89 8.22 1.29
C ASN A 369 7.52 7.87 -0.17
N GLY A 370 6.47 7.07 -0.36
CA GLY A 370 5.94 6.76 -1.70
C GLY A 370 6.74 5.70 -2.48
N LYS A 371 7.72 5.04 -1.87
CA LYS A 371 8.29 3.79 -2.39
C LYS A 371 7.23 2.67 -2.21
N PRO A 372 7.33 1.52 -2.89
CA PRO A 372 6.33 0.45 -2.76
C PRO A 372 6.17 -0.03 -1.32
N ALA A 373 4.93 -0.27 -0.87
CA ALA A 373 4.68 -0.97 0.39
C ALA A 373 4.93 -2.48 0.22
N PHE A 374 5.12 -3.21 1.33
CA PHE A 374 5.29 -4.66 1.31
C PHE A 374 4.50 -5.41 2.40
N GLU A 375 4.07 -6.62 2.04
CA GLU A 375 3.18 -7.46 2.83
C GLU A 375 3.59 -8.94 2.84
N GLU A 376 2.73 -9.80 3.39
CA GLU A 376 2.97 -11.23 3.57
C GLU A 376 3.15 -11.95 2.22
N GLY A 377 4.26 -12.67 2.06
CA GLY A 377 4.66 -13.32 0.81
C GLY A 377 5.58 -12.49 -0.10
N ASP A 378 5.86 -11.23 0.22
CA ASP A 378 6.91 -10.46 -0.47
C ASP A 378 8.33 -10.88 -0.03
N VAL A 379 9.30 -10.76 -0.93
CA VAL A 379 10.74 -10.89 -0.65
C VAL A 379 11.41 -9.53 -0.81
N ILE A 380 12.08 -9.06 0.24
CA ILE A 380 12.70 -7.73 0.30
C ILE A 380 14.21 -7.88 0.41
N GLY A 381 14.93 -7.42 -0.61
CA GLY A 381 16.40 -7.41 -0.62
C GLY A 381 16.98 -6.10 -0.11
N CYS A 382 18.12 -6.19 0.57
CA CYS A 382 18.91 -5.06 1.03
C CYS A 382 20.41 -5.34 0.80
N GLY A 383 21.15 -4.36 0.30
CA GLY A 383 22.57 -4.51 0.04
C GLY A 383 23.31 -3.18 -0.16
N VAL A 384 24.61 -3.27 -0.38
CA VAL A 384 25.51 -2.13 -0.58
C VAL A 384 26.52 -2.46 -1.69
N ASN A 385 26.68 -1.56 -2.65
CA ASN A 385 27.83 -1.57 -3.55
C ASN A 385 29.07 -1.13 -2.77
N LEU A 386 30.04 -2.02 -2.59
CA LEU A 386 31.17 -1.80 -1.69
C LEU A 386 32.24 -0.84 -2.24
N ALA A 387 32.16 -0.48 -3.52
CA ALA A 387 33.03 0.50 -4.16
C ALA A 387 32.45 1.93 -4.11
N THR A 388 31.12 2.06 -4.21
CA THR A 388 30.45 3.38 -4.25
C THR A 388 29.70 3.74 -2.97
N HIS A 389 29.56 2.81 -2.03
CA HIS A 389 28.72 2.91 -0.83
C HIS A 389 27.24 3.21 -1.10
N GLN A 390 26.79 2.99 -2.34
CA GLN A 390 25.38 3.11 -2.73
C GLN A 390 24.58 1.93 -2.13
N ILE A 391 23.46 2.23 -1.45
CA ILE A 391 22.54 1.22 -0.96
C ILE A 391 21.70 0.64 -2.11
N ILE A 392 21.26 -0.60 -1.97
CA ILE A 392 20.43 -1.28 -2.95
C ILE A 392 19.26 -1.93 -2.21
N TYR A 393 18.04 -1.48 -2.50
CA TYR A 393 16.81 -2.14 -2.07
C TYR A 393 16.16 -2.86 -3.25
N THR A 394 15.56 -4.02 -3.01
CA THR A 394 14.71 -4.72 -3.98
C THR A 394 13.36 -5.09 -3.37
N LYS A 395 12.37 -5.27 -4.23
CA LYS A 395 11.12 -5.96 -3.91
C LYS A 395 10.87 -7.05 -4.96
N ASN A 396 10.72 -8.30 -4.54
CA ASN A 396 10.45 -9.45 -5.40
C ASN A 396 11.44 -9.55 -6.58
N GLY A 397 12.73 -9.38 -6.29
CA GLY A 397 13.82 -9.32 -7.26
C GLY A 397 13.98 -7.99 -8.01
N GLN A 398 12.94 -7.15 -8.10
CA GLN A 398 13.03 -5.85 -8.79
C GLN A 398 13.76 -4.80 -7.93
N ARG A 399 14.84 -4.22 -8.46
CA ARG A 399 15.56 -3.11 -7.80
C ARG A 399 14.66 -1.87 -7.73
N LEU A 400 14.65 -1.24 -6.55
CA LEU A 400 13.98 0.03 -6.29
C LEU A 400 14.93 1.20 -6.56
N ASP A 401 14.36 2.36 -6.94
CA ASP A 401 15.14 3.58 -7.11
C ASP A 401 15.85 3.97 -5.81
N THR A 402 17.17 3.94 -5.90
CA THR A 402 18.18 4.09 -4.85
C THR A 402 19.41 4.84 -5.39
N ALA A 403 19.31 5.49 -6.56
CA ALA A 403 20.47 5.96 -7.32
C ALA A 403 21.39 6.92 -6.55
N ASN A 404 20.80 7.85 -5.80
CA ASN A 404 21.51 8.86 -5.02
C ASN A 404 21.57 8.54 -3.52
N MET A 405 21.35 7.28 -3.12
CA MET A 405 21.24 6.88 -1.72
C MET A 405 22.49 6.12 -1.27
N PHE A 406 23.22 6.72 -0.34
CA PHE A 406 24.52 6.22 0.14
C PHE A 406 24.50 5.89 1.64
N VAL A 407 25.45 5.07 2.07
CA VAL A 407 25.70 4.72 3.48
C VAL A 407 27.06 5.23 3.97
N THR A 408 27.18 5.50 5.27
CA THR A 408 28.46 5.87 5.91
C THR A 408 29.45 4.70 5.94
N TYR A 409 30.75 5.03 6.02
CA TYR A 409 31.89 4.10 6.22
C TYR A 409 31.92 3.36 7.58
N ALA A 410 30.79 3.27 8.29
CA ALA A 410 30.68 2.59 9.57
C ALA A 410 30.65 1.06 9.43
N ASP A 411 30.92 0.35 10.52
CA ASP A 411 30.86 -1.11 10.59
C ASP A 411 29.38 -1.57 10.70
N LEU A 412 28.66 -1.38 9.59
CA LEU A 412 27.24 -1.71 9.44
C LEU A 412 27.02 -3.22 9.37
N CYS A 413 26.09 -3.72 10.17
CA CYS A 413 25.52 -5.06 10.09
C CYS A 413 24.15 -5.01 9.40
N PRO A 414 23.76 -6.07 8.67
CA PRO A 414 22.36 -6.37 8.39
C PRO A 414 21.51 -6.30 9.65
N CYS A 415 20.38 -5.59 9.58
CA CYS A 415 19.47 -5.41 10.69
C CYS A 415 18.00 -5.47 10.24
N VAL A 416 17.17 -6.12 11.05
CA VAL A 416 15.71 -6.21 10.83
C VAL A 416 14.99 -5.89 12.14
N THR A 417 13.93 -5.08 12.05
CA THR A 417 13.01 -4.80 13.16
C THR A 417 11.64 -5.40 12.88
N LEU A 418 11.05 -6.05 13.88
CA LEU A 418 9.64 -6.42 13.94
C LEU A 418 8.94 -5.60 15.03
N TYR A 419 7.65 -5.25 14.86
CA TYR A 419 6.91 -4.40 15.80
C TYR A 419 5.66 -5.06 16.38
N HIS A 420 4.88 -5.80 15.59
CA HIS A 420 3.70 -6.49 16.10
C HIS A 420 4.05 -7.89 16.58
N THR A 421 3.43 -8.31 17.67
CA THR A 421 3.35 -9.71 18.06
C THR A 421 2.98 -10.58 16.86
N ASP A 422 3.68 -11.70 16.71
CA ASP A 422 3.46 -12.66 15.62
C ASP A 422 3.82 -12.18 14.19
N ASP A 423 4.39 -10.98 14.00
CA ASP A 423 5.15 -10.67 12.77
C ASP A 423 6.33 -11.67 12.67
N LYS A 424 6.59 -12.18 11.46
CA LYS A 424 7.58 -13.24 11.20
C LYS A 424 8.27 -13.06 9.86
N ILE A 425 9.58 -13.25 9.86
CA ILE A 425 10.43 -13.18 8.66
C ILE A 425 11.38 -14.37 8.56
N GLU A 426 11.91 -14.60 7.38
CA GLU A 426 12.97 -15.57 7.06
C GLU A 426 14.07 -14.83 6.30
N ALA A 427 15.25 -14.66 6.92
CA ALA A 427 16.40 -13.99 6.33
C ALA A 427 17.35 -14.98 5.65
N ASN A 428 17.77 -14.63 4.44
CA ASN A 428 18.67 -15.36 3.58
C ASN A 428 19.91 -14.50 3.28
N PHE A 429 21.08 -14.95 3.73
CA PHE A 429 22.37 -14.26 3.54
C PHE A 429 23.19 -14.82 2.37
N GLY A 430 22.62 -15.74 1.58
CA GLY A 430 23.34 -16.49 0.54
C GLY A 430 24.16 -17.66 1.10
N PRO A 431 24.84 -18.43 0.23
CA PRO A 431 25.69 -19.56 0.65
C PRO A 431 26.92 -19.08 1.41
N SER A 432 27.30 -19.81 2.46
CA SER A 432 28.35 -19.44 3.42
C SER A 432 29.81 -19.51 2.89
N ASP A 433 30.02 -19.69 1.59
CA ASP A 433 31.36 -19.92 1.01
C ASP A 433 32.02 -18.59 0.60
N PRO A 434 33.23 -18.25 1.10
CA PRO A 434 33.86 -16.94 0.89
C PRO A 434 34.40 -16.68 -0.53
N GLY A 435 34.00 -17.50 -1.52
CA GLY A 435 34.37 -17.38 -2.93
C GLY A 435 33.21 -17.06 -3.89
N ILE A 436 31.95 -17.12 -3.45
CA ILE A 436 30.77 -16.92 -4.32
C ILE A 436 29.77 -15.99 -3.64
N SER A 437 29.87 -14.68 -3.92
CA SER A 437 29.03 -13.65 -3.31
C SER A 437 27.67 -13.49 -4.00
N GLY A 438 26.65 -14.19 -3.48
CA GLY A 438 25.23 -13.91 -3.77
C GLY A 438 24.39 -15.16 -4.07
N PRO A 439 23.07 -15.12 -3.83
CA PRO A 439 22.16 -16.17 -4.29
C PRO A 439 22.01 -16.15 -5.82
N GLU A 440 21.75 -17.32 -6.41
CA GLU A 440 21.48 -17.45 -7.85
C GLU A 440 20.17 -16.72 -8.21
N GLY A 441 20.31 -15.53 -8.78
CA GLY A 441 19.19 -14.64 -9.12
C GLY A 441 19.62 -13.24 -9.59
N ILE A 442 20.80 -12.76 -9.20
CA ILE A 442 21.33 -11.45 -9.61
C ILE A 442 21.98 -11.49 -11.00
N LEU A 443 21.19 -11.81 -12.03
CA LEU A 443 21.55 -11.59 -13.44
C LEU A 443 20.71 -10.42 -13.98
N GLY A 444 21.13 -9.17 -13.68
CA GLY A 444 20.34 -8.01 -14.09
C GLY A 444 20.75 -6.63 -13.54
N LEU A 445 22.03 -6.34 -13.35
CA LEU A 445 22.50 -4.95 -13.11
C LEU A 445 23.68 -4.61 -14.06
N PRO A 446 23.50 -3.69 -15.02
CA PRO A 446 24.52 -3.40 -16.02
C PRO A 446 25.65 -2.54 -15.46
N GLY A 447 26.79 -3.17 -15.17
CA GLY A 447 28.09 -2.51 -15.35
C GLY A 447 28.32 -2.30 -16.85
N ALA A 448 28.83 -1.13 -17.25
CA ALA A 448 28.75 -0.68 -18.64
C ALA A 448 29.51 -1.54 -19.66
N LYS A 449 28.76 -2.37 -20.44
CA LYS A 449 28.84 -2.52 -21.91
C LYS A 449 27.96 -3.67 -22.44
N GLY A 450 27.11 -3.36 -23.44
CA GLY A 450 26.56 -4.34 -24.40
C GLY A 450 25.32 -5.13 -23.96
N GLU A 451 24.20 -4.90 -24.64
CA GLU A 451 23.02 -5.78 -24.67
C GLU A 451 23.14 -6.78 -25.88
N PRO A 452 22.09 -7.52 -26.35
CA PRO A 452 20.80 -7.91 -25.76
C PRO A 452 20.43 -9.40 -25.93
N GLY A 453 19.37 -9.86 -25.24
CA GLY A 453 18.72 -11.16 -25.48
C GLY A 453 17.31 -11.27 -24.86
N LEU A 454 16.34 -11.89 -25.55
CA LEU A 454 14.91 -11.90 -25.15
C LEU A 454 14.36 -13.30 -24.77
N VAL A 455 13.74 -13.37 -23.58
CA VAL A 455 12.40 -13.98 -23.29
C VAL A 455 12.14 -15.47 -23.60
N ARG A 456 11.86 -16.28 -22.57
CA ARG A 456 10.54 -16.96 -22.39
C ARG A 456 10.32 -17.61 -21.00
N VAL A 457 9.03 -17.75 -20.65
CA VAL A 457 8.48 -18.58 -19.56
C VAL A 457 7.55 -19.61 -20.21
N PRO A 458 7.65 -20.93 -19.92
CA PRO A 458 6.55 -21.61 -19.23
C PRO A 458 6.89 -22.89 -18.41
N GLY A 459 6.08 -23.16 -17.37
CA GLY A 459 5.47 -24.49 -17.13
C GLY A 459 6.28 -25.64 -16.50
N LEU A 460 5.85 -26.04 -15.29
CA LEU A 460 5.92 -27.43 -14.78
C LEU A 460 4.77 -28.29 -15.38
N PRO A 461 4.75 -29.64 -15.24
CA PRO A 461 5.77 -30.60 -14.77
C PRO A 461 6.04 -31.76 -15.77
N GLY A 462 7.03 -32.64 -15.52
CA GLY A 462 7.11 -33.93 -16.24
C GLY A 462 8.40 -34.76 -16.16
N THR A 463 8.42 -35.76 -15.27
CA THR A 463 9.09 -37.09 -15.38
C THR A 463 10.30 -37.34 -16.30
N SER A 464 11.43 -37.73 -15.69
CA SER A 464 12.40 -38.77 -16.12
C SER A 464 12.94 -38.79 -17.57
N GLY A 465 14.24 -38.50 -17.74
CA GLY A 465 14.98 -38.77 -18.98
C GLY A 465 16.49 -38.80 -18.77
N VAL A 466 17.14 -39.90 -19.17
CA VAL A 466 18.59 -40.16 -19.04
C VAL A 466 19.42 -39.18 -19.89
N CYS A 467 20.57 -38.73 -19.38
CA CYS A 467 21.54 -37.93 -20.13
C CYS A 467 22.41 -38.78 -21.08
N PRO A 468 22.65 -38.30 -22.31
CA PRO A 468 23.86 -38.60 -23.06
C PRO A 468 24.77 -37.37 -23.18
N GLU A 469 26.09 -37.59 -23.23
CA GLU A 469 27.10 -36.54 -23.37
C GLU A 469 27.28 -36.06 -24.84
N ASN A 470 28.03 -34.96 -25.00
CA ASN A 470 28.49 -34.34 -26.26
C ASN A 470 27.47 -33.49 -27.05
N CYS A 471 27.48 -32.19 -26.79
CA CYS A 471 27.25 -31.14 -27.79
C CYS A 471 28.13 -29.91 -27.49
N ALA A 472 28.61 -29.24 -28.53
CA ALA A 472 29.39 -28.00 -28.42
C ALA A 472 28.49 -26.81 -28.04
N PRO A 473 29.03 -25.73 -27.42
CA PRO A 473 28.24 -24.54 -27.09
C PRO A 473 27.67 -23.87 -28.34
N PRO A 474 26.40 -23.42 -28.33
CA PRO A 474 25.76 -22.80 -29.49
C PRO A 474 26.26 -21.36 -29.71
N ALA A 475 26.33 -20.93 -30.97
CA ALA A 475 26.72 -19.57 -31.33
C ALA A 475 25.67 -18.54 -30.88
N GLU A 476 26.09 -17.56 -30.08
CA GLU A 476 25.25 -16.46 -29.62
C GLU A 476 24.80 -15.57 -30.78
N ARG A 477 23.49 -15.32 -30.87
CA ARG A 477 22.95 -14.30 -31.78
C ARG A 477 22.89 -12.96 -31.06
N GLN A 478 23.96 -12.19 -31.15
CA GLN A 478 23.95 -10.76 -30.81
C GLN A 478 22.76 -10.09 -31.53
N THR A 479 21.84 -9.50 -30.77
CA THR A 479 20.77 -8.69 -31.37
C THR A 479 21.29 -7.26 -31.55
N THR A 480 21.43 -6.80 -32.80
CA THR A 480 22.09 -5.51 -33.08
C THR A 480 21.26 -4.33 -32.57
N ASN A 481 21.92 -3.17 -32.37
CA ASN A 481 21.28 -1.90 -31.95
C ASN A 481 20.06 -1.52 -32.83
N GLU A 482 20.00 -2.01 -34.07
CA GLU A 482 18.86 -1.86 -34.99
C GLU A 482 17.55 -2.48 -34.47
N GLN A 483 17.59 -3.45 -33.55
CA GLN A 483 16.40 -4.09 -32.96
C GLN A 483 15.90 -3.41 -31.67
N LEU A 484 16.76 -2.66 -30.99
CA LEU A 484 16.42 -1.94 -29.74
C LEU A 484 15.57 -0.70 -30.01
N VAL A 485 15.93 0.10 -31.03
CA VAL A 485 15.25 1.36 -31.36
C VAL A 485 13.74 1.17 -31.63
N PRO A 486 13.28 0.16 -32.41
CA PRO A 486 11.86 -0.13 -32.57
C PRO A 486 11.17 -0.57 -31.27
N LEU A 487 11.87 -1.31 -30.40
CA LEU A 487 11.33 -1.85 -29.15
C LEU A 487 11.06 -0.71 -28.14
N ILE A 488 12.02 0.19 -27.98
CA ILE A 488 11.90 1.40 -27.14
C ILE A 488 10.76 2.30 -27.64
N ASN A 489 10.71 2.58 -28.94
CA ASN A 489 9.62 3.36 -29.55
C ASN A 489 8.23 2.71 -29.37
N LYS A 490 8.16 1.37 -29.29
CA LYS A 490 6.91 0.65 -29.00
C LYS A 490 6.48 0.81 -27.54
N GLN A 491 7.42 0.75 -26.58
CA GLN A 491 7.10 0.96 -25.17
C GLN A 491 6.69 2.41 -24.87
N LEU A 492 7.42 3.41 -25.39
CA LEU A 492 7.08 4.83 -25.21
C LEU A 492 5.64 5.14 -25.65
N LYS A 493 5.21 4.66 -26.83
CA LYS A 493 3.83 4.80 -27.32
C LYS A 493 2.79 4.10 -26.42
N SER A 494 3.16 2.98 -25.79
CA SER A 494 2.28 2.28 -24.84
C SER A 494 2.09 3.06 -23.54
N ILE A 495 3.14 3.73 -23.04
CA ILE A 495 3.08 4.57 -21.84
C ILE A 495 2.30 5.86 -22.15
N GLU A 496 2.57 6.51 -23.29
CA GLU A 496 1.83 7.69 -23.75
C GLU A 496 0.32 7.40 -23.91
N TRP A 497 -0.05 6.28 -24.51
CA TRP A 497 -1.45 5.84 -24.61
C TRP A 497 -2.10 5.64 -23.22
N THR A 498 -1.35 5.06 -22.28
CA THR A 498 -1.83 4.79 -20.92
C THR A 498 -2.05 6.09 -20.14
N LEU A 499 -1.10 7.02 -20.17
CA LEU A 499 -1.23 8.34 -19.53
C LEU A 499 -2.40 9.16 -20.11
N ASN A 500 -2.59 9.13 -21.43
CA ASN A 500 -3.71 9.82 -22.08
C ASN A 500 -5.07 9.25 -21.65
N ASN A 501 -5.20 7.91 -21.54
CA ASN A 501 -6.44 7.28 -21.06
C ASN A 501 -6.71 7.55 -19.58
N LEU A 502 -5.68 7.51 -18.72
CA LEU A 502 -5.81 7.85 -17.30
C LEU A 502 -6.25 9.30 -17.11
N SER A 503 -5.56 10.25 -17.76
CA SER A 503 -5.90 11.68 -17.74
C SER A 503 -7.34 11.92 -18.22
N LYS A 504 -7.78 11.27 -19.31
CA LYS A 504 -9.16 11.35 -19.78
C LYS A 504 -10.16 10.82 -18.75
N LYS A 505 -9.90 9.65 -18.15
CA LYS A 505 -10.80 9.04 -17.15
C LYS A 505 -10.95 9.91 -15.91
N VAL A 506 -9.86 10.47 -15.39
CA VAL A 506 -9.89 11.40 -14.23
C VAL A 506 -10.71 12.65 -14.56
N ALA A 507 -10.59 13.20 -15.77
CA ALA A 507 -11.40 14.34 -16.21
C ALA A 507 -12.91 13.99 -16.34
N GLU A 508 -13.26 12.81 -16.85
CA GLU A 508 -14.64 12.34 -16.94
C GLU A 508 -15.28 12.09 -15.56
N GLU A 509 -14.52 11.56 -14.59
CA GLU A 509 -14.98 11.39 -13.21
C GLU A 509 -15.09 12.73 -12.47
N LEU A 510 -14.15 13.67 -12.66
CA LEU A 510 -14.23 15.05 -12.15
C LEU A 510 -15.49 15.77 -12.66
N GLY A 511 -15.79 15.67 -13.96
CA GLY A 511 -17.00 16.27 -14.55
C GLY A 511 -18.30 15.77 -13.90
N GLN A 512 -18.39 14.46 -13.66
CA GLN A 512 -19.53 13.86 -12.95
C GLN A 512 -19.64 14.29 -11.48
N ILE A 513 -18.51 14.54 -10.80
CA ILE A 513 -18.51 15.05 -9.42
C ILE A 513 -18.94 16.53 -9.41
N HIS A 514 -18.47 17.33 -10.37
CA HIS A 514 -18.87 18.73 -10.51
C HIS A 514 -20.38 18.87 -10.78
N GLU A 515 -20.93 18.09 -11.71
CA GLU A 515 -22.38 18.08 -11.99
C GLU A 515 -23.22 17.71 -10.75
N ARG A 516 -22.72 16.78 -9.92
CA ARG A 516 -23.37 16.41 -8.64
C ARG A 516 -23.25 17.51 -7.59
N LEU A 517 -22.11 18.21 -7.52
CA LEU A 517 -21.94 19.39 -6.66
C LEU A 517 -22.93 20.50 -7.04
N THR A 518 -23.01 20.88 -8.32
CA THR A 518 -23.95 21.91 -8.80
C THR A 518 -25.40 21.56 -8.46
N LYS A 519 -25.77 20.27 -8.57
CA LYS A 519 -27.11 19.77 -8.20
C LYS A 519 -27.38 19.81 -6.68
N LEU A 520 -26.37 19.58 -5.85
CA LEU A 520 -26.50 19.69 -4.39
C LEU A 520 -26.56 21.15 -3.93
N GLU A 521 -25.73 22.02 -4.50
CA GLU A 521 -25.64 23.45 -4.16
C GLU A 521 -26.88 24.22 -4.65
N GLY A 522 -27.36 23.94 -5.86
CA GLY A 522 -28.65 24.48 -6.35
C GLY A 522 -29.86 24.02 -5.53
N ALA A 523 -29.81 22.81 -4.95
CA ALA A 523 -30.83 22.30 -4.03
C ALA A 523 -30.75 22.89 -2.61
N GLN A 524 -29.70 23.65 -2.28
CA GLN A 524 -29.65 24.49 -1.09
C GLN A 524 -30.21 25.90 -1.39
N LEU A 525 -29.78 26.51 -2.51
CA LEU A 525 -30.20 27.87 -2.88
C LEU A 525 -31.71 27.99 -3.16
N GLY A 526 -32.32 27.00 -3.83
CA GLY A 526 -33.77 26.97 -4.13
C GLY A 526 -34.69 26.70 -2.93
N LYS A 527 -34.27 27.14 -1.73
CA LYS A 527 -34.98 27.05 -0.44
C LYS A 527 -34.71 28.25 0.49
N GLU A 528 -33.90 29.23 0.08
CA GLU A 528 -33.70 30.50 0.81
C GLU A 528 -34.55 31.66 0.23
N GLU A 529 -35.24 31.42 -0.89
CA GLU A 529 -36.44 32.16 -1.36
C GLU A 529 -37.74 31.47 -0.89
#